data_AF-A0A6L7LAJ4-F1
#
_entry.id   AF-A0A6L7LAJ4-F1
#
_cell.length_a   1.000
_cell.length_b   1.000
_cell.length_c   1.000
_cell.angle_alpha   90.00
_cell.angle_beta   90.00
_cell.angle_gamma   90.00
#
_symmetry.space_group_name_H-M   'P 1'
#
loop_
_entity.id
_entity.type
_entity.pdbx_description
1 polymer ?
#
loop_
_entity_poly.entity_id
_entity_poly.type
_entity_poly.pdbx_seq_one_letter_code
_entity_poly.pdbx_strand_id
1 'polypeptide(L)'
;MTNLRDAQIRSALISERIRQRTDLALREQIAQYQEALTFHPLDDLMISEQAWRHVEASGIEPKLVFAHPELLQEHPTVSQYYRGLALLPRKRVSDIAVSVDAWEDGTRKTPIPEQRSKDVARLYNAVISPIIEGAANWTLENGYRNIIATMGIGLDGTFRNIIGRDAEELI
;
A
#
# COMPACT_ATOMS: atom_id res chain seq x y z
N MET A 1 3.77 -16.17 33.46
CA MET A 1 2.46 -16.40 32.80
C MET A 1 2.13 -15.36 31.70
N THR A 2 2.87 -14.25 31.60
CA THR A 2 2.67 -13.15 30.63
C THR A 2 2.82 -13.56 29.15
N ASN A 3 3.73 -14.50 28.83
CA ASN A 3 4.08 -14.84 27.45
C ASN A 3 2.95 -15.54 26.64
N LEU A 4 2.14 -16.40 27.28
CA LEU A 4 1.05 -17.10 26.58
C LEU A 4 -0.10 -16.16 26.21
N ARG A 5 -0.47 -15.25 27.12
CA ARG A 5 -1.57 -14.30 26.91
C ARG A 5 -1.22 -13.32 25.78
N ASP A 6 0.00 -12.81 25.76
CA ASP A 6 0.49 -11.92 24.70
C ASP A 6 0.47 -12.61 23.33
N ALA A 7 0.91 -13.88 23.27
CA ALA A 7 0.86 -14.68 22.05
C ALA A 7 -0.58 -14.92 21.56
N GLN A 8 -1.53 -15.17 22.48
CA GLN A 8 -2.95 -15.34 22.15
C GLN A 8 -3.57 -14.04 21.61
N ILE A 9 -3.32 -12.90 22.26
CA ILE A 9 -3.83 -11.59 21.82
C ILE A 9 -3.26 -11.24 20.44
N ARG A 10 -1.94 -11.42 20.25
CA ARG A 10 -1.27 -11.18 18.97
C ARG A 10 -1.88 -12.03 17.85
N SER A 11 -2.05 -13.34 18.10
CA SER A 11 -2.60 -14.27 17.11
C SER A 11 -4.05 -13.94 16.76
N ALA A 12 -4.89 -13.60 17.76
CA ALA A 12 -6.27 -13.21 17.54
C ALA A 12 -6.38 -11.90 16.73
N LEU A 13 -5.56 -10.89 17.07
CA LEU A 13 -5.51 -9.62 16.35
C LEU A 13 -5.13 -9.82 14.87
N ILE A 14 -4.09 -10.62 14.61
CA ILE A 14 -3.64 -10.90 13.24
C ILE A 14 -4.72 -11.66 12.46
N SER A 15 -5.30 -12.70 13.05
CA SER A 15 -6.33 -13.51 12.41
C SER A 15 -7.59 -12.70 12.07
N GLU A 16 -8.05 -11.83 12.97
CA GLU A 16 -9.18 -10.94 12.71
C GLU A 16 -8.86 -9.97 11.57
N ARG A 17 -7.69 -9.34 11.59
CA ARG A 17 -7.34 -8.31 10.62
C ARG A 17 -7.09 -8.85 9.21
N ILE A 18 -6.52 -10.04 9.09
CA ILE A 18 -6.41 -10.74 7.81
C ILE A 18 -7.80 -11.06 7.24
N ARG A 19 -8.79 -11.39 8.08
CA ARG A 19 -10.18 -11.63 7.64
C ARG A 19 -10.88 -10.36 7.16
N GLN A 20 -10.54 -9.20 7.74
CA GLN A 20 -11.10 -7.89 7.39
C GLN A 20 -10.36 -7.19 6.24
N ARG A 21 -9.64 -7.95 5.41
CA ARG A 21 -8.80 -7.40 4.36
C ARG A 21 -9.63 -6.73 3.26
N THR A 22 -9.31 -5.48 2.97
CA THR A 22 -10.01 -4.63 1.98
C THR A 22 -9.28 -4.57 0.64
N ASP A 23 -8.06 -5.10 0.56
CA ASP A 23 -7.19 -5.00 -0.61
C ASP A 23 -7.78 -5.69 -1.86
N LEU A 24 -8.58 -6.75 -1.68
CA LEU A 24 -9.27 -7.41 -2.79
C LEU A 24 -10.32 -6.51 -3.43
N ALA A 25 -11.10 -5.79 -2.62
CA ALA A 25 -12.10 -4.84 -3.11
C ALA A 25 -11.43 -3.63 -3.78
N LEU A 26 -10.31 -3.15 -3.23
CA LEU A 26 -9.53 -2.08 -3.84
C LEU A 26 -8.92 -2.50 -5.17
N ARG A 27 -8.40 -3.73 -5.26
CA ARG A 27 -7.90 -4.29 -6.53
C ARG A 27 -8.99 -4.32 -7.59
N GLU A 28 -10.18 -4.81 -7.24
CA GLU A 28 -11.32 -4.85 -8.16
C GLU A 28 -11.71 -3.44 -8.62
N GLN A 29 -11.74 -2.48 -7.69
CA GLN A 29 -12.00 -1.07 -8.00
C GLN A 29 -10.98 -0.51 -9.00
N ILE A 30 -9.70 -0.81 -8.83
CA ILE A 30 -8.64 -0.41 -9.78
C ILE A 30 -8.84 -1.10 -11.14
N ALA A 31 -9.13 -2.40 -11.15
CA ALA A 31 -9.34 -3.17 -12.38
C ALA A 31 -10.51 -2.63 -13.20
N GLN A 32 -11.62 -2.27 -12.54
CA GLN A 32 -12.83 -1.73 -13.16
C GLN A 32 -12.71 -0.26 -13.58
N TYR A 33 -11.64 0.43 -13.20
CA TYR A 33 -11.43 1.81 -13.59
C TYR A 33 -11.28 1.92 -15.12
N GLN A 34 -12.21 2.63 -15.77
CA GLN A 34 -12.34 2.68 -17.23
C GLN A 34 -11.65 3.89 -17.87
N GLU A 35 -11.36 4.94 -17.10
CA GLU A 35 -10.73 6.12 -17.66
C GLU A 35 -9.28 5.82 -18.06
N ALA A 36 -8.85 6.42 -19.17
CA ALA A 36 -7.54 6.18 -19.74
C ALA A 36 -6.46 6.92 -18.93
N LEU A 37 -5.64 6.16 -18.21
CA LEU A 37 -4.51 6.70 -17.45
C LEU A 37 -3.28 6.84 -18.34
N THR A 38 -2.68 8.03 -18.37
CA THR A 38 -1.47 8.29 -19.16
C THR A 38 -0.22 8.20 -18.30
N PHE A 39 0.51 7.09 -18.40
CA PHE A 39 1.73 6.87 -17.61
C PHE A 39 2.99 7.53 -18.17
N HIS A 40 2.99 7.92 -19.45
CA HIS A 40 4.15 8.54 -20.07
C HIS A 40 4.12 10.08 -19.90
N PRO A 41 5.28 10.71 -19.65
CA PRO A 41 6.59 10.09 -19.55
C PRO A 41 6.79 9.39 -18.19
N LEU A 42 7.47 8.23 -18.18
CA LEU A 42 7.51 7.34 -17.02
C LEU A 42 8.28 7.95 -15.82
N ASP A 43 9.29 8.76 -16.12
CA ASP A 43 10.13 9.47 -15.16
C ASP A 43 9.35 10.47 -14.30
N ASP A 44 8.34 11.11 -14.88
CA ASP A 44 7.40 11.99 -14.18
C ASP A 44 6.65 11.27 -13.04
N LEU A 45 6.44 9.97 -13.20
CA LEU A 45 5.81 9.09 -12.22
C LEU A 45 6.82 8.22 -11.45
N MET A 46 8.13 8.44 -11.63
CA MET A 46 9.21 7.63 -11.04
C MET A 46 9.08 6.12 -11.34
N ILE A 47 8.58 5.80 -12.54
CA ILE A 47 8.50 4.42 -13.02
C ILE A 47 9.76 4.14 -13.83
N SER A 48 10.48 3.09 -13.46
CA SER A 48 11.61 2.63 -14.26
C SER A 48 11.14 1.98 -15.57
N GLU A 49 11.85 2.28 -16.65
CA GLU A 49 11.71 1.64 -17.96
C GLU A 49 11.80 0.10 -17.88
N GLN A 50 12.69 -0.43 -17.04
CA GLN A 50 12.87 -1.88 -16.91
C GLN A 50 11.65 -2.53 -16.25
N ALA A 51 11.17 -1.94 -15.14
CA ALA A 51 9.96 -2.39 -14.47
C ALA A 51 8.72 -2.28 -15.38
N TRP A 52 8.60 -1.17 -16.12
CA TRP A 52 7.52 -0.96 -17.09
C TRP A 52 7.49 -2.05 -18.16
N ARG A 53 8.63 -2.31 -18.82
CA ARG A 53 8.76 -3.36 -19.83
C ARG A 53 8.41 -4.75 -19.29
N HIS A 54 8.80 -5.04 -18.05
CA HIS A 54 8.44 -6.30 -17.41
C HIS A 54 6.93 -6.46 -17.25
N VAL A 55 6.25 -5.40 -16.80
CA VAL A 55 4.79 -5.37 -16.63
C VAL A 55 4.08 -5.51 -17.98
N GLU A 56 4.52 -4.76 -19.00
CA GLU A 56 3.96 -4.85 -20.37
C GLU A 56 4.17 -6.24 -20.97
N ALA A 57 5.39 -6.78 -20.92
CA ALA A 57 5.72 -8.09 -21.46
C ALA A 57 4.94 -9.23 -20.76
N SER A 58 4.54 -9.02 -19.51
CA SER A 58 3.72 -9.96 -18.74
C SER A 58 2.22 -9.85 -19.05
N GLY A 59 1.80 -8.89 -19.89
CA GLY A 59 0.38 -8.66 -20.21
C GLY A 59 -0.43 -8.16 -19.02
N ILE A 60 0.23 -7.56 -18.01
CA ILE A 60 -0.43 -7.01 -16.82
C ILE A 60 -0.82 -5.56 -17.12
N GLU A 61 -2.07 -5.20 -16.82
CA GLU A 61 -2.50 -3.80 -16.91
C GLU A 61 -1.66 -2.92 -15.97
N PRO A 62 -0.97 -1.86 -16.47
CA PRO A 62 -0.09 -1.04 -15.64
C PRO A 62 -0.74 -0.43 -14.41
N LYS A 63 -2.03 -0.08 -14.49
CA LYS A 63 -2.80 0.46 -13.36
C LYS A 63 -2.89 -0.49 -12.17
N LEU A 64 -2.76 -1.80 -12.38
CA LEU A 64 -2.72 -2.78 -11.28
C LEU A 64 -1.37 -2.82 -10.56
N VAL A 65 -0.34 -2.17 -11.10
CA VAL A 65 1.03 -2.24 -10.57
C VAL A 65 1.52 -0.87 -10.14
N PHE A 66 1.43 0.11 -11.02
CA PHE A 66 1.92 1.46 -10.80
C PHE A 66 0.79 2.38 -10.36
N ALA A 67 1.06 3.18 -9.34
CA ALA A 67 0.15 4.19 -8.85
C ALA A 67 0.04 5.35 -9.86
N HIS A 68 -1.17 5.86 -10.05
CA HIS A 68 -1.44 7.02 -10.89
C HIS A 68 -2.08 8.16 -10.08
N PRO A 69 -1.69 9.44 -10.30
CA PRO A 69 -2.23 10.57 -9.54
C PRO A 69 -3.75 10.71 -9.66
N GLU A 70 -4.31 10.57 -10.86
CA GLU A 70 -5.76 10.68 -11.12
C GLU A 70 -6.55 9.64 -10.30
N LEU A 71 -6.09 8.38 -10.33
CA LEU A 71 -6.72 7.30 -9.57
C LEU A 71 -6.67 7.57 -8.05
N LEU A 72 -5.57 8.13 -7.55
CA LEU A 72 -5.46 8.53 -6.14
C LEU A 72 -6.36 9.71 -5.79
N GLN A 73 -6.66 10.61 -6.73
CA GLN A 73 -7.56 11.75 -6.49
C GLN A 73 -9.02 11.31 -6.45
N GLU A 74 -9.43 10.47 -7.41
CA GLU A 74 -10.80 9.99 -7.54
C GLU A 74 -11.13 8.91 -6.51
N HIS A 75 -10.16 8.05 -6.21
CA HIS A 75 -10.32 6.92 -5.31
C HIS A 75 -9.21 6.86 -4.26
N PRO A 76 -9.14 7.82 -3.31
CA PRO A 76 -8.05 7.92 -2.34
C PRO A 76 -7.72 6.64 -1.56
N THR A 77 -8.72 5.79 -1.33
CA THR A 77 -8.58 4.53 -0.60
C THR A 77 -7.67 3.53 -1.31
N VAL A 78 -7.53 3.60 -2.65
CA VAL A 78 -6.62 2.73 -3.42
C VAL A 78 -5.14 2.98 -3.09
N SER A 79 -4.83 4.09 -2.41
CA SER A 79 -3.52 4.32 -1.80
C SER A 79 -3.07 3.13 -0.93
N GLN A 80 -4.00 2.49 -0.21
CA GLN A 80 -3.71 1.32 0.63
C GLN A 80 -3.16 0.15 -0.21
N TYR A 81 -3.69 -0.04 -1.42
CA TYR A 81 -3.27 -1.11 -2.33
C TYR A 81 -1.84 -0.89 -2.82
N TYR A 82 -1.54 0.29 -3.40
CA TYR A 82 -0.20 0.59 -3.91
C TYR A 82 0.84 0.67 -2.81
N ARG A 83 0.48 1.25 -1.65
CA ARG A 83 1.34 1.25 -0.46
C ARG A 83 1.68 -0.17 -0.01
N GLY A 84 0.72 -1.09 -0.09
CA GLY A 84 0.90 -2.50 0.19
C GLY A 84 1.83 -3.20 -0.80
N LEU A 85 1.68 -2.92 -2.11
CA LEU A 85 2.60 -3.42 -3.14
C LEU A 85 4.04 -2.94 -2.88
N ALA A 86 4.18 -1.69 -2.46
CA ALA A 86 5.45 -1.03 -2.14
C ALA A 86 6.07 -1.46 -0.80
N LEU A 87 5.43 -2.34 -0.01
CA LEU A 87 5.93 -2.74 1.32
C LEU A 87 6.12 -1.58 2.31
N LEU A 88 5.35 -0.50 2.16
CA LEU A 88 5.52 0.71 2.98
C LEU A 88 4.52 0.75 4.14
N PRO A 89 4.97 0.97 5.40
CA PRO A 89 4.05 1.34 6.47
C PRO A 89 3.54 2.78 6.26
N ARG A 90 2.32 3.09 6.70
CA ARG A 90 1.71 4.44 6.59
C ARG A 90 2.62 5.55 7.11
N LYS A 91 3.28 5.32 8.26
CA LYS A 91 4.23 6.27 8.86
C LYS A 91 5.35 6.66 7.90
N ARG A 92 5.95 5.69 7.19
CA ARG A 92 7.04 5.96 6.25
C ARG A 92 6.57 6.81 5.06
N VAL A 93 5.33 6.62 4.61
CA VAL A 93 4.72 7.48 3.59
C VAL A 93 4.58 8.91 4.10
N SER A 94 4.10 9.08 5.32
CA SER A 94 3.98 10.40 5.96
C SER A 94 5.33 11.08 6.18
N ASP A 95 6.39 10.32 6.47
CA ASP A 95 7.72 10.87 6.73
C ASP A 95 8.42 11.35 5.43
N ILE A 96 8.07 10.78 4.27
CA ILE A 96 8.70 11.08 2.98
C ILE A 96 7.86 12.02 2.10
N ALA A 97 6.54 11.86 2.12
CA ALA A 97 5.62 12.61 1.28
C ALA A 97 4.55 13.30 2.14
N VAL A 98 3.31 12.80 2.11
CA VAL A 98 2.18 13.33 2.89
C VAL A 98 1.51 12.21 3.65
N SER A 99 0.86 12.55 4.78
CA SER A 99 -0.02 11.57 5.43
C SER A 99 -1.17 11.19 4.50
N VAL A 100 -1.34 9.88 4.34
CA VAL A 100 -2.42 9.23 3.58
C VAL A 100 -3.47 8.63 4.51
N ASP A 101 -3.41 8.87 5.83
CA ASP A 101 -4.30 8.24 6.80
C ASP A 101 -5.77 8.52 6.47
N ALA A 102 -6.13 9.80 6.30
CA ALA A 102 -7.49 10.18 5.94
C ALA A 102 -7.93 9.69 4.54
N TRP A 103 -6.97 9.39 3.66
CA TRP A 103 -7.25 8.88 2.31
C TRP A 103 -7.65 7.42 2.41
N GLU A 104 -6.81 6.63 3.08
CA GLU A 104 -6.98 5.19 3.24
C GLU A 104 -8.11 4.83 4.20
N ASP A 105 -8.40 5.69 5.19
CA ASP A 105 -9.52 5.50 6.11
C ASP A 105 -10.86 5.96 5.52
N GLY A 106 -10.86 6.58 4.33
CA GLY A 106 -12.07 7.09 3.68
C GLY A 106 -12.73 8.25 4.43
N THR A 107 -12.01 8.92 5.33
CA THR A 107 -12.54 10.00 6.19
C THR A 107 -12.26 11.40 5.63
N ARG A 108 -11.50 11.50 4.54
CA ARG A 108 -11.15 12.77 3.91
C ARG A 108 -12.40 13.45 3.31
N LYS A 109 -12.58 14.74 3.65
CA LYS A 109 -13.72 15.56 3.19
C LYS A 109 -13.41 16.49 2.03
N THR A 110 -12.15 16.75 1.77
CA THR A 110 -11.69 17.70 0.75
C THR A 110 -11.01 16.95 -0.40
N PRO A 111 -11.11 17.43 -1.65
CA PRO A 111 -10.34 16.88 -2.76
C PRO A 111 -8.83 16.79 -2.46
N ILE A 112 -8.15 15.86 -3.12
CA ILE A 112 -6.69 15.75 -3.04
C ILE A 112 -6.09 16.71 -4.09
N PRO A 113 -5.22 17.64 -3.68
CA PRO A 113 -4.46 18.44 -4.64
C PRO A 113 -3.62 17.55 -5.54
N GLU A 114 -3.60 17.85 -6.84
CA GLU A 114 -2.87 17.11 -7.86
C GLU A 114 -1.40 16.87 -7.49
N GLN A 115 -0.71 17.89 -6.98
CA GLN A 115 0.69 17.73 -6.58
C GLN A 115 0.85 16.67 -5.48
N ARG A 116 -0.09 16.58 -4.52
CA ARG A 116 -0.02 15.60 -3.43
C ARG A 116 -0.28 14.18 -3.92
N SER A 117 -1.23 13.98 -4.83
CA SER A 117 -1.44 12.66 -5.43
C SER A 117 -0.24 12.26 -6.31
N LYS A 118 0.37 13.21 -7.03
CA LYS A 118 1.61 12.99 -7.79
C LYS A 118 2.77 12.58 -6.89
N ASP A 119 3.00 13.28 -5.78
CA ASP A 119 4.08 12.95 -4.85
C ASP A 119 3.93 11.55 -4.24
N VAL A 120 2.69 11.16 -3.88
CA VAL A 120 2.40 9.82 -3.35
C VAL A 120 2.55 8.73 -4.43
N ALA A 121 2.04 8.97 -5.64
CA ALA A 121 2.20 8.04 -6.76
C ALA A 121 3.69 7.80 -7.08
N ARG A 122 4.46 8.89 -7.17
CA ARG A 122 5.93 8.84 -7.39
C ARG A 122 6.64 8.06 -6.30
N LEU A 123 6.30 8.28 -5.02
CA LEU A 123 6.87 7.52 -3.92
C LEU A 123 6.61 6.02 -4.06
N TYR A 124 5.37 5.63 -4.35
CA TYR A 124 5.01 4.22 -4.50
C TYR A 124 5.74 3.59 -5.68
N ASN A 125 5.73 4.24 -6.83
CA ASN A 125 6.37 3.73 -8.04
C ASN A 125 7.89 3.62 -7.89
N ALA A 126 8.53 4.59 -7.25
CA ALA A 126 9.97 4.55 -6.96
C ALA A 126 10.38 3.35 -6.09
N VAL A 127 9.45 2.79 -5.30
CA VAL A 127 9.70 1.59 -4.48
C VAL A 127 9.23 0.31 -5.20
N ILE A 128 8.14 0.36 -5.96
CA ILE A 128 7.60 -0.78 -6.71
C ILE A 128 8.55 -1.19 -7.86
N SER A 129 9.11 -0.23 -8.60
CA SER A 129 10.04 -0.51 -9.70
C SER A 129 11.22 -1.40 -9.30
N PRO A 130 12.03 -1.07 -8.27
CA PRO A 130 13.13 -1.93 -7.85
C PRO A 130 12.69 -3.29 -7.27
N ILE A 131 11.47 -3.39 -6.72
CA ILE A 131 10.91 -4.69 -6.28
C ILE A 131 10.69 -5.61 -7.49
N ILE A 132 10.17 -5.07 -8.59
CA ILE A 132 9.95 -5.81 -9.84
C ILE A 132 11.29 -6.22 -10.44
N GLU A 133 12.23 -5.31 -10.53
CA GLU A 133 13.55 -5.54 -11.14
C GLU A 133 14.42 -6.53 -10.36
N GLY A 134 14.35 -6.48 -9.03
CA GLY A 134 15.13 -7.36 -8.16
C GLY A 134 14.62 -8.80 -8.11
N ALA A 135 13.42 -9.08 -8.61
CA ALA A 135 12.81 -10.40 -8.57
C ALA A 135 12.79 -11.02 -9.98
N ALA A 136 13.68 -11.97 -10.23
CA ALA A 136 13.87 -12.62 -11.54
C ALA A 136 12.58 -13.18 -12.19
N ASN A 137 11.56 -13.49 -11.39
CA ASN A 137 10.24 -13.96 -11.83
C ASN A 137 9.11 -13.21 -11.11
N TRP A 138 9.20 -11.88 -11.05
CA TRP A 138 8.12 -11.10 -10.45
C TRP A 138 6.79 -11.35 -11.18
N THR A 139 5.73 -11.58 -10.41
CA THR A 139 4.35 -11.70 -10.90
C THR A 139 3.46 -10.82 -10.06
N LEU A 140 2.31 -10.42 -10.62
CA LEU A 140 1.31 -9.65 -9.89
C LEU A 140 0.82 -10.37 -8.62
N GLU A 141 0.72 -11.70 -8.68
CA GLU A 141 0.36 -12.53 -7.52
C GLU A 141 1.42 -12.47 -6.40
N ASN A 142 2.71 -12.47 -6.75
CA ASN A 142 3.77 -12.23 -5.77
C ASN A 142 3.71 -10.81 -5.22
N GLY A 143 3.35 -9.82 -6.04
CA GLY A 143 3.03 -8.46 -5.60
C GLY A 143 1.91 -8.44 -4.54
N TYR A 144 0.83 -9.21 -4.71
CA TYR A 144 -0.24 -9.28 -3.71
C TYR A 144 0.21 -9.85 -2.36
N ARG A 145 1.19 -10.74 -2.36
CA ARG A 145 1.79 -11.23 -1.11
C ARG A 145 2.49 -10.11 -0.34
N ASN A 146 3.02 -9.09 -1.03
CA ASN A 146 3.58 -7.90 -0.38
C ASN A 146 2.51 -7.12 0.40
N ILE A 147 1.27 -7.04 -0.10
CA ILE A 147 0.17 -6.37 0.60
C ILE A 147 -0.11 -7.07 1.93
N ILE A 148 -0.15 -8.40 1.92
CA ILE A 148 -0.34 -9.21 3.14
C ILE A 148 0.83 -9.01 4.11
N ALA A 149 2.07 -9.02 3.62
CA ALA A 149 3.26 -8.75 4.43
C ALA A 149 3.21 -7.35 5.07
N THR A 150 2.82 -6.33 4.30
CA THR A 150 2.67 -4.96 4.78
C THR A 150 1.62 -4.84 5.89
N MET A 151 0.51 -5.55 5.75
CA MET A 151 -0.51 -5.64 6.80
C MET A 151 0.08 -6.23 8.07
N GLY A 152 0.86 -7.32 7.96
CA GLY A 152 1.57 -7.92 9.09
C GLY A 152 2.51 -6.93 9.81
N ILE A 153 3.27 -6.14 9.08
CA ILE A 153 4.15 -5.09 9.63
C ILE A 153 3.34 -4.04 10.41
N GLY A 154 2.21 -3.59 9.86
CA GLY A 154 1.32 -2.63 10.53
C GLY A 154 0.67 -3.18 11.81
N LEU A 155 0.29 -4.46 11.79
CA LEU A 155 -0.30 -5.14 12.94
C LEU A 155 0.69 -5.36 14.07
N ASP A 156 1.94 -5.70 13.74
CA ASP A 156 3.00 -5.78 14.74
C ASP A 156 3.24 -4.44 15.44
N GLY A 157 3.20 -3.32 14.69
CA GLY A 157 3.25 -1.97 15.27
C GLY A 157 2.05 -1.69 16.19
N THR A 158 0.84 -2.04 15.75
CA THR A 158 -0.38 -1.91 16.57
C THR A 158 -0.28 -2.69 17.89
N PHE A 159 0.20 -3.93 17.83
CA PHE A 159 0.35 -4.78 19.01
C PHE A 159 1.36 -4.20 20.01
N ARG A 160 2.50 -3.68 19.54
CA ARG A 160 3.48 -3.00 20.39
C ARG A 160 2.89 -1.80 21.11
N ASN A 161 2.03 -1.02 20.44
CA ASN A 161 1.34 0.11 21.06
C ASN A 161 0.33 -0.33 22.13
N ILE A 162 -0.40 -1.43 21.92
CA ILE A 162 -1.35 -1.97 22.91
C ILE A 162 -0.62 -2.37 24.19
N ILE A 163 0.46 -3.16 24.07
CA ILE A 163 1.26 -3.57 25.24
C ILE A 163 1.86 -2.37 25.96
N GLY A 164 2.37 -1.38 25.22
CA GLY A 164 2.94 -0.17 25.80
C GLY A 164 1.93 0.59 26.66
N ARG A 165 0.70 0.77 26.16
CA ARG A 165 -0.37 1.45 26.91
C ARG A 165 -0.79 0.66 28.16
N ASP A 166 -0.96 -0.65 28.05
CA ASP A 166 -1.33 -1.49 29.20
C ASP A 166 -0.25 -1.45 30.30
N ALA A 167 1.02 -1.26 29.94
CA ALA A 167 2.12 -1.07 30.90
C ALA A 167 2.11 0.31 31.56
N GLU A 168 1.69 1.37 30.85
CA GLU A 168 1.55 2.72 31.40
C GLU A 168 0.39 2.84 32.38
N GLU A 169 -0.73 2.14 32.16
CA GLU A 169 -1.91 2.14 33.06
C GLU A 169 -1.66 1.41 34.39
N LEU A 170 -0.56 0.66 34.51
CA LEU A 170 -0.17 -0.07 35.72
C LEU A 170 0.80 0.70 36.65
N ILE A 171 1.21 1.93 36.27
CA ILE A 171 2.10 2.83 37.02
C ILE A 171 1.29 3.96 37.66
#